data_AF-A0A955ME24-F1
#
_entry.id   AF-A0A955ME24-F1
#
_cell.length_a   1.000
_cell.length_b   1.000
_cell.length_c   1.000
_cell.angle_alpha   90.00
_cell.angle_beta   90.00
_cell.angle_gamma   90.00
#
_symmetry.space_group_name_H-M   'P 1'
#
loop_
_entity.id
_entity.type
_entity.pdbx_description
1 polymer ?
#
loop_
_entity_poly.entity_id
_entity_poly.type
_entity_poly.pdbx_seq_one_letter_code
_entity_poly.pdbx_strand_id
1 'polypeptide(L)'
;MYENFEQIDGTHPWREVSEEGYEDYPVQYRAGGRVVYFNYDLAKEMELISKSHLRKMNAKLEKAILKAFSLQILNEHDWIHKEDIKKDYLKDRLYMATRYLQLQHENKQGKTSGDGRSIWNGYIKAKHLTFDVSSCGTGTTILSPGAQEADQYLKTGDESFGYAS
;
A
#
# COMPACT_ATOMS: atom_id res chain seq x y z
N MET A 1 2.51 23.31 2.77
CA MET A 1 1.49 23.01 1.73
C MET A 1 1.75 21.59 1.24
N TYR A 2 0.78 20.68 1.40
CA TYR A 2 0.87 19.20 1.23
C TYR A 2 1.36 18.38 2.44
N GLU A 3 1.44 18.97 3.65
CA GLU A 3 1.80 18.23 4.89
C GLU A 3 0.80 17.11 5.22
N ASN A 4 -0.48 17.23 4.81
CA ASN A 4 -1.49 16.21 5.10
C ASN A 4 -1.22 14.86 4.42
N PHE A 5 -0.36 14.81 3.40
CA PHE A 5 0.11 13.53 2.85
C PHE A 5 1.00 12.77 3.83
N GLU A 6 1.59 13.42 4.83
CA GLU A 6 2.44 12.78 5.84
C GLU A 6 1.65 11.97 6.87
N GLN A 7 0.33 12.14 6.93
CA GLN A 7 -0.56 11.25 7.71
C GLN A 7 -0.64 9.84 7.11
N ILE A 8 -0.31 9.71 5.82
CA ILE A 8 -0.28 8.44 5.09
C ILE A 8 1.08 7.77 5.35
N ASP A 9 1.21 7.12 6.50
CA ASP A 9 2.50 6.62 7.02
C ASP A 9 2.51 5.12 7.40
N GLY A 10 1.45 4.39 7.07
CA GLY A 10 1.26 2.96 7.37
C GLY A 10 0.50 2.69 8.68
N THR A 11 0.27 3.71 9.52
CA THR A 11 -0.54 3.55 10.74
C THR A 11 -2.03 3.52 10.42
N HIS A 12 -2.78 2.69 11.15
CA HIS A 12 -4.21 2.56 10.96
C HIS A 12 -4.90 2.09 12.25
N PRO A 13 -6.01 2.73 12.69
CA PRO A 13 -6.70 2.37 13.93
C PRO A 13 -7.29 0.96 13.90
N TRP A 14 -7.56 0.42 12.71
CA TRP A 14 -8.05 -0.96 12.55
C TRP A 14 -7.10 -2.01 13.12
N ARG A 15 -5.79 -1.72 13.18
CA ARG A 15 -4.78 -2.61 13.79
C ARG A 15 -5.08 -2.91 15.26
N GLU A 16 -5.75 -1.99 15.98
CA GLU A 16 -6.13 -2.14 17.40
C GLU A 16 -7.43 -2.94 17.58
N VAL A 17 -8.18 -3.20 16.50
CA VAL A 17 -9.47 -3.90 16.55
C VAL A 17 -9.29 -5.41 16.39
N SER A 18 -8.32 -5.85 15.56
CA SER A 18 -8.07 -7.26 15.30
C SER A 18 -6.58 -7.51 15.03
N GLU A 19 -5.87 -8.00 16.04
CA GLU A 19 -4.42 -8.27 15.96
C GLU A 19 -4.09 -9.37 14.94
N GLU A 20 -4.94 -10.39 14.79
CA GLU A 20 -4.79 -11.45 13.79
C GLU A 20 -5.46 -11.11 12.44
N GLY A 21 -5.98 -9.89 12.29
CA GLY A 21 -6.73 -9.46 11.13
C GLY A 21 -5.88 -9.10 9.91
N TYR A 22 -4.55 -9.03 10.05
CA TYR A 22 -3.69 -8.55 8.98
C TYR A 22 -2.32 -9.22 8.98
N GLU A 23 -1.60 -8.99 7.89
CA GLU A 23 -0.16 -9.20 7.79
C GLU A 23 0.58 -7.88 7.67
N ASP A 24 1.73 -7.82 8.31
CA ASP A 24 2.60 -6.65 8.30
C ASP A 24 3.67 -6.76 7.23
N TYR A 25 3.82 -5.71 6.43
CA TYR A 25 4.79 -5.64 5.36
C TYR A 25 5.71 -4.43 5.49
N PRO A 26 7.05 -4.64 5.45
CA PRO A 26 7.95 -3.55 5.15
C PRO A 26 7.73 -3.08 3.72
N VAL A 27 7.97 -1.79 3.48
CA VAL A 27 7.85 -1.20 2.16
C VAL A 27 9.05 -0.33 1.83
N GLN A 28 9.35 -0.23 0.54
CA GLN A 28 10.33 0.70 0.02
C GLN A 28 9.69 1.73 -0.91
N TYR A 29 10.29 2.91 -1.00
CA TYR A 29 9.98 3.88 -2.04
C TYR A 29 10.49 3.38 -3.40
N ARG A 30 9.59 3.32 -4.38
CA ARG A 30 9.92 2.98 -5.77
C ARG A 30 10.16 4.26 -6.57
N ALA A 31 11.41 4.53 -6.91
CA ALA A 31 11.77 5.70 -7.70
C ALA A 31 11.36 5.58 -9.18
N GLY A 32 11.30 6.72 -9.89
CA GLY A 32 11.02 6.77 -11.33
C GLY A 32 9.54 6.87 -11.72
N GLY A 33 8.62 6.87 -10.74
CA GLY A 33 7.20 7.10 -10.97
C GLY A 33 6.87 8.52 -11.43
N ARG A 34 5.70 8.67 -12.07
CA ARG A 34 5.12 9.94 -12.54
C ARG A 34 3.62 9.92 -12.29
N VAL A 35 3.03 11.06 -11.93
CA VAL A 35 1.58 11.14 -11.71
C VAL A 35 0.88 11.39 -13.05
N VAL A 36 0.22 10.36 -13.57
CA VAL A 36 -0.55 10.43 -14.83
C VAL A 36 -1.97 10.95 -14.64
N TYR A 37 -2.53 10.76 -13.45
CA TYR A 37 -3.87 11.20 -13.09
C TYR A 37 -3.92 11.57 -11.60
N PHE A 38 -4.68 12.61 -11.26
CA PHE A 38 -4.91 13.02 -9.89
C PHE A 38 -6.31 13.62 -9.74
N ASN A 39 -7.11 13.07 -8.83
CA ASN A 39 -8.45 13.56 -8.56
C ASN A 39 -8.39 14.76 -7.60
N TYR A 40 -8.35 15.97 -8.16
CA TYR A 40 -8.27 17.21 -7.38
C TYR A 40 -9.48 17.45 -6.48
N ASP A 41 -10.67 17.01 -6.87
CA ASP A 41 -11.88 17.28 -6.09
C ASP A 41 -11.91 16.42 -4.84
N LEU A 42 -11.63 15.12 -5.00
CA LEU A 42 -11.47 14.20 -3.87
C LEU A 42 -10.31 14.63 -2.97
N ALA A 43 -9.18 15.06 -3.53
CA ALA A 43 -8.06 15.55 -2.71
C ALA A 43 -8.39 16.81 -1.90
N LYS A 44 -9.33 17.66 -2.36
CA LYS A 44 -9.84 18.80 -1.58
C LYS A 44 -10.77 18.34 -0.47
N GLU A 45 -11.60 17.34 -0.75
CA GLU A 45 -12.52 16.75 0.23
C GLU A 45 -11.76 16.04 1.36
N MET A 46 -10.70 15.31 1.01
CA MET A 46 -9.76 14.67 1.93
C MET A 46 -8.79 15.66 2.59
N GLU A 47 -8.90 16.96 2.28
CA GLU A 47 -8.04 18.03 2.80
C GLU A 47 -6.54 17.83 2.51
N LEU A 48 -6.18 16.98 1.53
CA LEU A 48 -4.79 16.78 1.07
C LEU A 48 -4.24 18.03 0.36
N ILE A 49 -5.12 18.80 -0.27
CA ILE A 49 -4.82 20.09 -0.90
C ILE A 49 -5.84 21.15 -0.46
N SER A 50 -5.49 22.44 -0.59
CA SER A 50 -6.42 23.51 -0.22
C SER A 50 -7.67 23.53 -1.12
N LYS A 51 -8.81 23.97 -0.58
CA LYS A 51 -10.06 24.14 -1.37
C LYS A 51 -9.87 25.05 -2.59
N SER A 52 -9.04 26.07 -2.44
CA SER A 52 -8.67 27.04 -3.49
C SER A 52 -7.57 26.54 -4.45
N HIS A 53 -7.03 25.33 -4.25
CA HIS A 53 -5.97 24.80 -5.10
C HIS A 53 -6.46 24.65 -6.54
N LEU A 54 -5.65 25.11 -7.48
CA LEU A 54 -5.94 24.99 -8.92
C LEU A 54 -5.89 23.52 -9.36
N ARG A 55 -6.68 23.14 -10.36
CA ARG A 55 -6.62 21.79 -10.96
C ARG A 55 -5.42 21.66 -11.90
N LYS A 56 -4.22 21.82 -11.35
CA LYS A 56 -2.95 21.79 -12.09
C LYS A 56 -1.88 21.10 -11.27
N MET A 57 -1.20 20.15 -11.88
CA MET A 57 -0.08 19.45 -11.26
C MET A 57 1.12 20.40 -11.18
N ASN A 58 1.81 20.38 -10.05
CA ASN A 58 3.09 21.07 -9.86
C ASN A 58 4.09 20.12 -9.20
N ALA A 59 5.38 20.46 -9.28
CA ALA A 59 6.45 19.58 -8.81
C ALA A 59 6.37 19.25 -7.30
N LYS A 60 5.85 20.16 -6.48
CA LYS A 60 5.70 19.92 -5.02
C LYS A 60 4.56 18.93 -4.74
N LEU A 61 3.42 19.07 -5.44
CA LEU A 61 2.30 18.15 -5.33
C LEU A 61 2.68 16.76 -5.85
N GLU A 62 3.32 16.68 -7.02
CA GLU A 62 3.76 15.41 -7.60
C GLU A 62 4.72 14.68 -6.65
N LYS A 63 5.69 15.40 -6.07
CA LYS A 63 6.61 14.84 -5.08
C LYS A 63 5.88 14.33 -3.82
N ALA A 64 4.87 15.05 -3.33
CA ALA A 64 4.09 14.62 -2.17
C ALA A 64 3.29 13.33 -2.46
N ILE A 65 2.65 13.26 -3.62
CA ILE A 65 1.91 12.07 -4.07
C ILE A 65 2.87 10.89 -4.22
N LEU A 66 3.99 11.04 -4.92
CA LEU A 66 4.95 9.95 -5.11
C LEU A 66 5.54 9.48 -3.77
N LYS A 67 5.87 10.39 -2.84
CA LYS A 67 6.38 10.03 -1.50
C LYS A 67 5.40 9.14 -0.71
N ALA A 68 4.09 9.35 -0.88
CA ALA A 68 3.02 8.64 -0.18
C ALA A 68 2.57 7.35 -0.89
N PHE A 69 2.56 7.33 -2.23
CA PHE A 69 1.93 6.27 -3.01
C PHE A 69 2.89 5.46 -3.89
N SER A 70 4.10 5.94 -4.18
CA SER A 70 5.10 5.20 -4.97
C SER A 70 5.85 4.22 -4.07
N LEU A 71 5.11 3.24 -3.55
CA LEU A 71 5.59 2.23 -2.62
C LEU A 71 5.66 0.86 -3.30
N GLN A 72 6.61 0.04 -2.88
CA GLN A 72 6.67 -1.37 -3.20
C GLN A 72 6.73 -2.18 -1.90
N ILE A 73 5.90 -3.20 -1.80
CA ILE A 73 5.93 -4.21 -0.74
C ILE A 73 7.26 -4.96 -0.82
N LEU A 74 7.87 -5.18 0.34
CA LEU A 74 8.97 -6.13 0.49
C LEU A 74 8.38 -7.40 1.10
N ASN A 75 7.98 -8.31 0.21
CA ASN A 75 7.39 -9.58 0.61
C ASN A 75 8.46 -10.54 1.12
N GLU A 76 8.07 -11.77 1.44
CA GLU A 76 8.94 -12.77 2.05
C GLU A 76 10.19 -13.03 1.19
N HIS A 77 10.01 -13.16 -0.12
CA HIS A 77 11.11 -13.32 -1.07
C HIS A 77 12.00 -12.06 -1.12
N ASP A 78 11.39 -10.88 -1.30
CA ASP A 78 12.11 -9.63 -1.51
C ASP A 78 12.84 -9.15 -0.24
N TRP A 79 12.30 -9.46 0.94
CA TRP A 79 12.94 -9.14 2.22
C TRP A 79 14.15 -10.02 2.51
N ILE A 80 14.13 -11.28 2.08
CA ILE A 80 15.29 -12.18 2.16
C ILE A 80 16.42 -11.67 1.26
N HIS A 81 16.08 -11.12 0.08
CA HIS A 81 17.04 -10.65 -0.93
C HIS A 81 17.18 -9.11 -0.98
N LYS A 82 17.10 -8.45 0.19
CA LYS A 82 17.05 -6.98 0.28
C LYS A 82 18.41 -6.29 0.14
N GLU A 83 19.48 -7.01 -0.15
CA GLU A 83 20.85 -6.50 -0.15
C GLU A 83 21.05 -5.31 -1.11
N ASP A 84 20.27 -5.28 -2.19
CA ASP A 84 20.34 -4.23 -3.22
C ASP A 84 19.45 -3.01 -2.91
N ILE A 85 18.66 -3.05 -1.82
CA ILE A 85 17.74 -1.97 -1.47
C ILE A 85 18.50 -0.84 -0.78
N LYS A 86 18.36 0.37 -1.34
CA LYS A 86 18.89 1.58 -0.71
C LYS A 86 18.19 1.82 0.62
N LYS A 87 18.97 1.94 1.70
CA LYS A 87 18.44 2.19 3.06
C LYS A 87 17.51 3.41 3.11
N ASP A 88 17.85 4.48 2.40
CA ASP A 88 17.04 5.71 2.34
C ASP A 88 15.67 5.52 1.67
N TYR A 89 15.44 4.39 1.00
CA TYR A 89 14.14 4.06 0.39
C TYR A 89 13.26 3.25 1.32
N LEU A 90 13.82 2.57 2.32
CA LEU A 90 13.05 1.83 3.30
C LEU A 90 12.21 2.81 4.13
N LYS A 91 10.95 2.47 4.36
CA LYS A 91 10.11 3.17 5.32
C LYS A 91 10.34 2.59 6.70
N ASP A 92 10.34 3.46 7.71
CA ASP A 92 10.57 3.07 9.10
C ASP A 92 9.40 2.28 9.72
N ARG A 93 8.21 2.37 9.10
CA ARG A 93 6.97 1.76 9.59
C ARG A 93 6.51 0.64 8.66
N LEU A 94 5.83 -0.33 9.27
CA LEU A 94 5.17 -1.43 8.56
C LEU A 94 3.79 -1.01 8.07
N TYR A 95 3.40 -1.57 6.95
CA TYR A 95 2.14 -1.35 6.26
C TYR A 95 1.30 -2.62 6.35
N MET A 96 -0.01 -2.46 6.29
CA MET A 96 -0.94 -3.54 6.60
C MET A 96 -1.55 -4.13 5.33
N ALA A 97 -1.56 -5.45 5.20
CA ALA A 97 -2.41 -6.17 4.25
C ALA A 97 -3.48 -6.93 5.04
N THR A 98 -4.76 -6.61 4.83
CA THR A 98 -5.83 -7.19 5.64
C THR A 98 -6.22 -8.58 5.18
N ARG A 99 -6.59 -9.41 6.13
CA ARG A 99 -7.12 -10.77 5.93
C ARG A 99 -8.64 -10.69 5.79
N TYR A 100 -9.16 -11.40 4.81
CA TYR A 100 -10.61 -11.57 4.67
C TYR A 100 -10.91 -12.86 3.92
N LEU A 101 -12.09 -13.42 4.18
CA LEU A 101 -12.52 -14.66 3.55
C LEU A 101 -12.75 -14.45 2.05
N GLN A 102 -11.98 -15.15 1.23
CA GLN A 102 -12.27 -15.31 -0.20
C GLN A 102 -12.78 -16.71 -0.46
N LEU A 103 -14.07 -16.82 -0.83
CA LEU A 103 -14.69 -18.11 -1.18
C LEU A 103 -14.09 -18.75 -2.45
N GLN A 104 -13.16 -18.09 -3.13
CA GLN A 104 -12.43 -18.64 -4.27
C GLN A 104 -11.19 -19.45 -3.84
N HIS A 105 -10.63 -19.20 -2.65
CA HIS A 105 -9.45 -19.92 -2.14
C HIS A 105 -9.84 -21.29 -1.59
N GLU A 106 -8.98 -22.31 -1.69
CA GLU A 106 -9.28 -23.63 -1.10
C GLU A 106 -9.60 -23.54 0.40
N ASN A 107 -8.80 -22.77 1.14
CA ASN A 107 -9.02 -22.50 2.55
C ASN A 107 -10.15 -21.48 2.77
N LYS A 108 -11.25 -21.92 3.36
CA LYS A 108 -12.45 -21.11 3.65
C LYS A 108 -12.48 -20.50 5.07
N GLN A 109 -11.33 -20.40 5.74
CA GLN A 109 -11.25 -19.81 7.08
C GLN A 109 -10.82 -18.33 7.08
N GLY A 110 -10.44 -17.76 5.92
CA GLY A 110 -9.94 -16.38 5.83
C GLY A 110 -8.52 -16.18 6.39
N LYS A 111 -7.83 -17.28 6.76
CA LYS A 111 -6.46 -17.27 7.29
C LYS A 111 -5.37 -17.24 6.23
N THR A 112 -5.73 -17.31 4.96
CA THR A 112 -4.76 -17.34 3.85
C THR A 112 -5.28 -16.59 2.62
N SER A 113 -6.28 -15.74 2.82
CA SER A 113 -6.88 -14.86 1.81
C SER A 113 -6.94 -13.45 2.36
N GLY A 114 -6.95 -12.48 1.45
CA GLY A 114 -6.94 -11.07 1.81
C GLY A 114 -6.33 -10.20 0.73
N ASP A 115 -5.72 -9.10 1.16
CA ASP A 115 -5.05 -8.13 0.30
C ASP A 115 -3.79 -8.75 -0.35
N GLY A 116 -4.00 -9.50 -1.43
CA GLY A 116 -2.94 -10.22 -2.15
C GLY A 116 -1.95 -9.33 -2.89
N ARG A 117 -2.37 -8.11 -3.26
CA ARG A 117 -1.54 -7.16 -4.03
C ARG A 117 -1.66 -5.70 -3.59
N SER A 118 -2.09 -5.51 -2.35
CA SER A 118 -2.44 -4.19 -1.84
C SER A 118 -1.95 -4.05 -0.42
N ILE A 119 -1.75 -2.81 -0.02
CA ILE A 119 -1.53 -2.43 1.37
C ILE A 119 -2.39 -1.23 1.72
N TRP A 120 -2.67 -1.11 3.00
CA TRP A 120 -3.21 0.09 3.61
C TRP A 120 -2.04 1.03 3.87
N ASN A 121 -2.04 2.17 3.18
CA ASN A 121 -1.05 3.23 3.38
C ASN A 121 -1.33 4.03 4.66
N GLY A 122 -2.50 3.86 5.24
CA GLY A 122 -2.93 4.49 6.47
C GLY A 122 -4.32 5.09 6.32
N TYR A 123 -4.59 6.18 7.04
CA TYR A 123 -5.87 6.86 6.98
C TYR A 123 -5.67 8.37 7.03
N ILE A 124 -6.67 9.10 6.55
CA ILE A 124 -6.71 10.57 6.64
C ILE A 124 -7.94 10.97 7.43
N LYS A 125 -7.72 11.79 8.45
CA LYS A 125 -8.81 12.40 9.21
C LYS A 125 -9.05 13.81 8.69
N ALA A 126 -10.08 13.97 7.88
CA ALA A 126 -10.60 15.28 7.50
C ALA A 126 -11.58 15.78 8.59
N LYS A 127 -11.97 17.06 8.52
CA LYS A 127 -12.84 17.68 9.52
C LYS A 127 -14.13 16.90 9.85
N HIS A 128 -14.73 16.24 8.87
CA HIS A 128 -16.03 15.57 9.02
C HIS A 128 -16.03 14.09 8.62
N LEU A 129 -14.95 13.60 8.02
CA LEU A 129 -14.85 12.25 7.47
C LEU A 129 -13.48 11.67 7.76
N THR A 130 -13.43 10.34 7.87
CA THR A 130 -12.18 9.59 7.90
C THR A 130 -12.12 8.74 6.64
N PHE A 131 -10.99 8.78 5.97
CA PHE A 131 -10.75 8.06 4.73
C PHE A 131 -9.68 7.01 4.97
N ASP A 132 -10.00 5.76 4.70
CA ASP A 132 -9.00 4.71 4.58
C ASP A 132 -8.25 4.90 3.26
N VAL A 133 -6.92 4.79 3.31
CA VAL A 133 -6.07 5.00 2.15
C VAL A 133 -5.31 3.71 1.88
N SER A 134 -5.56 3.12 0.72
CA SER A 134 -4.86 1.93 0.26
C SER A 134 -4.26 2.13 -1.13
N SER A 135 -3.22 1.35 -1.42
CA SER A 135 -2.59 1.27 -2.74
C SER A 135 -2.69 -0.15 -3.23
N CYS A 136 -3.11 -0.30 -4.48
CA CYS A 136 -3.14 -1.58 -5.19
C CYS A 136 -1.97 -1.66 -6.19
N GLY A 137 -1.55 -2.88 -6.51
CA GLY A 137 -0.43 -3.12 -7.42
C GLY A 137 0.92 -2.69 -6.84
N THR A 138 1.05 -2.75 -5.51
CA THR A 138 2.29 -2.41 -4.79
C THR A 138 3.24 -3.60 -4.65
N GLY A 139 2.86 -4.77 -5.16
CA GLY A 139 3.60 -6.02 -5.04
C GLY A 139 2.76 -7.11 -4.42
N THR A 140 3.33 -8.31 -4.28
CA THR A 140 2.60 -9.51 -3.87
C THR A 140 2.72 -9.76 -2.38
N THR A 141 1.65 -10.21 -1.74
CA THR A 141 1.65 -10.66 -0.34
C THR A 141 1.41 -12.16 -0.24
N ILE A 142 1.66 -12.73 0.93
CA ILE A 142 1.32 -14.13 1.26
C ILE A 142 -0.19 -14.39 1.15
N LEU A 143 -1.03 -13.35 1.19
CA LEU A 143 -2.48 -13.47 1.09
C LEU A 143 -2.97 -13.59 -0.36
N SER A 144 -2.07 -13.49 -1.34
CA SER A 144 -2.41 -13.68 -2.76
C SER A 144 -2.76 -15.14 -3.07
N PRO A 145 -3.67 -15.40 -4.03
CA PRO A 145 -3.93 -16.75 -4.51
C PRO A 145 -2.66 -17.48 -4.95
N GLY A 146 -1.79 -16.82 -5.71
CA GLY A 146 -0.54 -17.40 -6.19
C GLY A 146 0.38 -17.85 -5.07
N ALA A 147 0.48 -17.09 -3.97
CA ALA A 147 1.32 -17.47 -2.83
C ALA A 147 0.76 -18.69 -2.06
N GLN A 148 -0.52 -19.03 -2.23
CA GLN A 148 -1.12 -20.24 -1.66
C GLN A 148 -0.97 -21.46 -2.56
N GLU A 149 -0.80 -21.26 -3.86
CA GLU A 149 -0.56 -22.32 -4.85
C GLU A 149 0.93 -22.66 -4.99
N ALA A 150 1.81 -21.70 -4.70
CA ALA A 150 3.24 -21.87 -4.84
C ALA A 150 3.86 -22.63 -3.65
N ASP A 151 4.74 -23.58 -3.96
CA ASP A 151 5.59 -24.24 -2.95
C ASP A 151 6.79 -23.39 -2.51
N GLN A 152 6.80 -22.10 -2.86
CA GLN A 152 7.89 -21.15 -2.60
C GLN A 152 7.39 -19.72 -2.44
N TYR A 153 8.20 -18.86 -1.82
CA TYR A 153 7.91 -17.43 -1.77
C TYR A 153 8.02 -16.80 -3.16
N LEU A 154 7.00 -16.03 -3.52
CA LEU A 154 6.91 -15.38 -4.81
C LEU A 154 7.64 -14.04 -4.80
N LYS A 155 8.40 -13.77 -5.86
CA LYS A 155 9.03 -12.47 -6.06
C LYS A 155 7.99 -11.46 -6.55
N THR A 156 8.06 -10.21 -6.09
CA THR A 156 7.21 -9.14 -6.66
C THR A 156 7.49 -8.97 -8.16
N GLY A 157 6.44 -9.01 -8.98
CA GLY A 157 6.55 -8.90 -10.43
C GLY A 157 6.80 -10.24 -11.14
N ASP A 158 6.75 -11.36 -10.42
CA ASP A 158 6.72 -12.68 -11.03
C ASP A 158 5.36 -12.88 -11.73
N GLU A 159 5.38 -13.43 -12.95
CA GLU A 159 4.18 -13.69 -13.76
C GLU A 159 3.82 -15.18 -13.82
N SER A 160 4.60 -16.05 -13.17
CA SER A 160 4.40 -17.50 -13.19
C SER A 160 3.19 -17.96 -12.39
N PHE A 161 2.73 -17.16 -11.41
CA PHE A 161 1.56 -17.43 -10.59
C PHE A 161 0.57 -16.25 -10.64
N GLY A 162 -0.72 -16.56 -10.52
CA GLY A 162 -1.77 -15.55 -10.51
C GLY A 162 -1.58 -14.57 -9.36
N TYR A 163 -1.73 -13.27 -9.63
CA TYR A 163 -1.61 -12.20 -8.64
C TYR A 163 -0.20 -12.08 -8.02
N ALA A 164 0.84 -12.61 -8.68
CA ALA A 164 2.24 -12.45 -8.30
C ALA A 164 2.89 -11.14 -8.85
N SER A 165 2.21 -10.48 -9.78
CA SER A 165 2.58 -9.21 -10.44
C SER A 165 1.78 -7.99 -9.96
#